data_AF-A0A2S2CT00-F1
#
_entry.id   AF-A0A2S2CT00-F1
#
_cell.length_a   1.000
_cell.length_b   1.000
_cell.length_c   1.000
_cell.angle_alpha   90.00
_cell.angle_beta   90.00
_cell.angle_gamma   90.00
#
_symmetry.space_group_name_H-M   'P 1'
#
loop_
_entity.id
_entity.type
_entity.pdbx_description
1 polymer ?
#
loop_
_entity_poly.entity_id
_entity_poly.type
_entity_poly.pdbx_seq_one_letter_code
_entity_poly.pdbx_strand_id
1 'polypeptide(L)'
;MGGITPLITTALPLAGSVAGAVRSLDRTGSSGGLAAIDRKAQLDAEAQARQWAHDEQIRQQEAELKRRQAEADRIAAEQARAREMESYRAAQDQALAQLRAGRDADTQAQDQQAQSQLAQMTAAADAEERRRVDALRRAVARTRAGLGSRGVGMADGSGEAILLGLVGDTAADRQDAQAVDRLKRQAVQQNLDALKRRNLLDLAQLADRQRLEFMSKFF
;
A
#
# COMPACT_ATOMS: atom_id res chain seq x y z
N MET A 1 28.35 7.41 32.38
CA MET A 1 28.59 8.76 31.84
C MET A 1 27.22 9.41 31.71
N GLY A 2 26.63 9.95 32.78
CA GLY A 2 26.88 11.29 33.31
C GLY A 2 25.89 12.26 32.64
N GLY A 3 25.00 12.99 33.30
CA GLY A 3 24.87 13.29 34.72
C GLY A 3 23.42 13.62 35.10
N ILE A 4 23.15 13.41 36.39
CA ILE A 4 21.90 13.69 37.09
C ILE A 4 22.04 15.11 37.64
N THR A 5 21.17 16.03 37.22
CA THR A 5 21.12 17.40 37.75
C THR A 5 20.47 17.41 39.14
N PRO A 6 21.10 18.01 40.17
CA PRO A 6 20.55 18.04 41.52
C PRO A 6 19.49 19.14 41.69
N LEU A 7 18.37 18.76 42.33
CA LEU A 7 17.37 19.67 42.90
C LEU A 7 18.02 20.51 44.01
N ILE A 8 18.11 21.83 43.80
CA ILE A 8 18.49 22.76 44.86
C ILE A 8 17.24 23.06 45.68
N THR A 9 17.15 22.41 46.85
CA THR A 9 16.26 22.77 47.95
C THR A 9 16.93 23.93 48.71
N THR A 10 16.30 25.10 48.77
CA THR A 10 16.79 26.21 49.60
C THR A 10 16.00 26.27 50.90
N ALA A 11 16.77 26.32 51.97
CA ALA A 11 16.39 26.21 53.37
C ALA A 11 15.52 27.37 53.89
N LEU A 12 14.77 27.04 54.95
CA LEU A 12 14.24 27.96 55.95
C LEU A 12 15.30 28.94 56.48
N PRO A 13 14.87 30.09 57.04
CA PRO A 13 15.47 30.59 58.26
C PRO A 13 14.50 30.54 59.44
N LEU A 14 15.07 30.04 60.53
CA LEU A 14 14.56 29.96 61.88
C LEU A 14 14.20 31.32 62.50
N ALA A 15 13.29 31.22 63.47
CA ALA A 15 13.00 32.11 64.57
C ALA A 15 14.13 33.07 64.99
N GLY A 16 13.80 34.37 65.05
CA GLY A 16 14.49 35.36 65.85
C GLY A 16 13.49 36.00 66.82
N SER A 17 13.43 35.48 68.05
CA SER A 17 12.76 36.15 69.17
C SER A 17 13.60 37.34 69.63
N VAL A 18 13.00 38.52 69.77
CA VAL A 18 13.57 39.57 70.62
C VAL A 18 12.49 40.05 71.57
N ALA A 19 12.63 39.60 72.82
CA ALA A 19 11.85 40.07 73.95
C ALA A 19 12.32 41.47 74.38
N GLY A 20 11.34 42.31 74.70
CA GLY A 20 11.35 43.18 75.89
C GLY A 20 12.44 44.26 76.00
N ALA A 21 12.08 45.48 75.65
CA ALA A 21 12.53 46.66 76.37
C ALA A 21 11.33 47.56 76.67
N VAL A 22 10.75 47.39 77.87
CA VAL A 22 9.80 48.31 78.47
C VAL A 22 10.56 49.60 78.80
N ARG A 23 10.20 50.70 78.13
CA ARG A 23 10.59 52.04 78.56
C ARG A 23 9.35 52.91 78.60
N SER A 24 8.78 52.98 79.80
CA SER A 24 7.78 53.94 80.23
C SER A 24 8.39 55.35 80.22
N LEU A 25 7.98 56.19 79.27
CA LEU A 25 8.11 57.63 79.40
C LEU A 25 6.89 58.30 78.78
N ASP A 26 6.21 59.05 79.63
CA ASP A 26 5.26 60.13 79.40
C ASP A 26 4.83 60.40 77.95
N ARG A 27 3.54 60.22 77.69
CA ARG A 27 2.88 60.90 76.58
C ARG A 27 1.45 61.31 76.95
N THR A 28 1.34 62.26 77.87
CA THR A 28 0.21 63.21 77.88
C THR A 28 0.29 64.08 76.63
N GLY A 29 -0.55 63.80 75.63
CA GLY A 29 -0.79 64.67 74.48
C GLY A 29 -0.90 63.93 73.15
N SER A 30 -2.01 64.16 72.43
CA SER A 30 -2.30 63.79 71.02
C SER A 30 -3.08 62.47 70.78
N SER A 31 -4.39 62.49 71.05
CA SER A 31 -5.38 61.56 70.49
C SER A 31 -5.71 61.83 69.01
N GLY A 32 -5.13 62.88 68.39
CA GLY A 32 -5.35 63.24 66.97
C GLY A 32 -4.34 62.65 65.98
N GLY A 33 -3.15 62.24 66.43
CA GLY A 33 -2.10 61.67 65.57
C GLY A 33 -2.31 60.21 65.18
N LEU A 34 -2.92 59.40 66.04
CA LEU A 34 -3.20 57.97 65.79
C LEU A 34 -4.26 57.78 64.69
N ALA A 35 -5.32 58.59 64.68
CA ALA A 35 -6.37 58.55 63.65
C ALA A 35 -5.88 58.97 62.24
N ALA A 36 -4.84 59.80 62.14
CA ALA A 36 -4.23 60.19 60.87
C ALA A 36 -3.31 59.10 60.29
N ILE A 37 -2.61 58.36 61.17
CA ILE A 37 -1.80 57.20 60.79
C ILE A 37 -2.70 56.07 60.29
N ASP A 38 -3.84 55.82 60.94
CA ASP A 38 -4.81 54.80 60.53
C ASP A 38 -5.43 55.10 59.15
N ARG A 39 -5.77 56.37 58.83
CA ARG A 39 -6.29 56.76 57.51
C ARG A 39 -5.27 56.58 56.39
N LYS A 40 -4.00 56.89 56.65
CA LYS A 40 -2.93 56.69 55.66
C LYS A 40 -2.70 55.20 55.39
N ALA A 41 -2.69 54.39 56.44
CA ALA A 41 -2.60 52.94 56.32
C ALA A 41 -3.78 52.34 55.53
N GLN A 42 -5.00 52.87 55.70
CA GLN A 42 -6.18 52.46 54.93
C GLN A 42 -6.06 52.78 53.43
N LEU A 43 -5.57 53.97 53.08
CA LEU A 43 -5.37 54.37 51.67
C LEU A 43 -4.26 53.54 51.00
N ASP A 44 -3.16 53.28 51.72
CA ASP A 44 -2.07 52.45 51.22
C ASP A 44 -2.54 50.99 51.04
N ALA A 45 -3.37 50.47 51.96
CA ALA A 45 -3.98 49.16 51.84
C ALA A 45 -4.98 49.08 50.65
N GLU A 46 -5.78 50.11 50.41
CA GLU A 46 -6.67 50.18 49.24
C GLU A 46 -5.88 50.23 47.92
N ALA A 47 -4.79 51.00 47.87
CA ALA A 47 -3.93 51.07 46.69
C ALA A 47 -3.30 49.71 46.37
N GLN A 48 -2.81 49.01 47.40
CA GLN A 48 -2.27 47.65 47.25
C GLN A 48 -3.35 46.65 46.81
N ALA A 49 -4.56 46.72 47.38
CA ALA A 49 -5.67 45.85 46.97
C ALA A 49 -6.08 46.07 45.50
N ARG A 50 -6.08 47.32 45.01
CA ARG A 50 -6.34 47.62 43.60
C ARG A 50 -5.24 47.09 42.68
N GLN A 51 -3.97 47.18 43.10
CA GLN A 51 -2.85 46.61 42.33
C GLN A 51 -2.97 45.09 42.24
N TRP A 52 -3.22 44.40 43.35
CA TRP A 52 -3.44 42.96 43.34
C TRP A 52 -4.63 42.55 42.47
N ALA A 53 -5.75 43.27 42.53
CA ALA A 53 -6.91 43.00 41.69
C ALA A 53 -6.60 43.19 40.19
N HIS A 54 -5.81 44.21 39.83
CA HIS A 54 -5.36 44.43 38.46
C HIS A 54 -4.42 43.30 37.99
N ASP A 55 -3.43 42.93 38.80
CA ASP A 55 -2.48 41.86 38.47
C ASP A 55 -3.18 40.50 38.36
N GLU A 56 -4.19 40.26 39.20
CA GLU A 56 -5.03 39.06 39.14
C GLU A 56 -5.79 39.00 37.79
N GLN A 57 -6.36 40.12 37.32
CA GLN A 57 -7.03 40.19 36.02
C GLN A 57 -6.08 39.94 34.84
N ILE A 58 -4.87 40.52 34.87
CA ILE A 58 -3.85 40.26 33.84
C ILE A 58 -3.50 38.76 33.83
N ARG A 59 -3.24 38.16 35.00
CA ARG A 59 -2.95 36.72 35.12
C ARG A 59 -4.08 35.85 34.55
N GLN A 60 -5.34 36.23 34.77
CA GLN A 60 -6.49 35.52 34.19
C GLN A 60 -6.51 35.61 32.66
N GLN A 61 -6.35 36.82 32.10
CA GLN A 61 -6.31 37.02 30.64
C GLN A 61 -5.15 36.27 29.98
N GLU A 62 -3.95 36.30 30.58
CA GLU A 62 -2.80 35.55 30.10
C GLU A 62 -3.03 34.04 30.15
N ALA A 63 -3.67 33.53 31.21
CA ALA A 63 -4.00 32.12 31.34
C ALA A 63 -5.00 31.66 30.27
N GLU A 64 -6.01 32.48 29.96
CA GLU A 64 -6.96 32.21 28.87
C GLU A 64 -6.30 32.21 27.50
N LEU A 65 -5.43 33.19 27.22
CA LEU A 65 -4.68 33.23 25.96
C LEU A 65 -3.77 32.01 25.81
N LYS A 66 -3.06 31.61 26.87
CA LYS A 66 -2.25 30.39 26.87
C LYS A 66 -3.08 29.13 26.61
N ARG A 67 -4.29 29.04 27.17
CA ARG A 67 -5.21 27.92 26.88
C ARG A 67 -5.63 27.89 25.41
N ARG A 68 -6.04 29.04 24.86
CA ARG A 68 -6.42 29.16 23.44
C ARG A 68 -5.26 28.81 22.50
N GLN A 69 -4.04 29.25 22.82
CA GLN A 69 -2.84 28.90 22.07
C GLN A 69 -2.58 27.39 22.13
N ALA A 70 -2.60 26.80 23.33
CA ALA A 70 -2.38 25.36 23.48
C ALA A 70 -3.45 24.52 22.75
N GLU A 71 -4.71 24.95 22.71
CA GLU A 71 -5.77 24.33 21.93
C GLU A 71 -5.53 24.47 20.41
N ALA A 72 -5.16 25.67 19.96
CA ALA A 72 -4.83 25.91 18.55
C ALA A 72 -3.62 25.07 18.09
N ASP A 73 -2.60 24.95 18.93
CA ASP A 73 -1.40 24.14 18.66
C ASP A 73 -1.74 22.65 18.59
N ARG A 74 -2.63 22.16 19.46
CA ARG A 74 -3.12 20.77 19.41
C ARG A 74 -3.88 20.50 18.11
N ILE A 75 -4.80 21.39 17.72
CA ILE A 75 -5.56 21.26 16.49
C ILE A 75 -4.62 21.32 15.26
N ALA A 76 -3.65 22.24 15.26
CA ALA A 76 -2.67 22.35 14.19
C ALA A 76 -1.81 21.08 14.06
N ALA A 77 -1.39 20.49 15.19
CA ALA A 77 -0.63 19.24 15.20
C ALA A 77 -1.47 18.05 14.68
N GLU A 78 -2.75 17.97 15.04
CA GLU A 78 -3.67 16.95 14.53
C GLU A 78 -3.89 17.09 13.02
N GLN A 79 -4.10 18.31 12.53
CA GLN A 79 -4.24 18.58 11.10
C GLN A 79 -2.95 18.25 10.33
N ALA A 80 -1.78 18.57 10.88
CA ALA A 80 -0.50 18.23 10.27
C ALA A 80 -0.34 16.71 10.13
N ARG A 81 -0.66 15.93 11.17
CA ARG A 81 -0.67 14.46 11.11
C ARG A 81 -1.67 13.92 10.10
N ALA A 82 -2.87 14.50 10.02
CA ALA A 82 -3.89 14.09 9.05
C ALA A 82 -3.43 14.29 7.60
N ARG A 83 -2.82 15.45 7.30
CA ARG A 83 -2.24 15.73 5.97
C ARG A 83 -1.10 14.79 5.63
N GLU A 84 -0.25 14.46 6.61
CA GLU A 84 0.82 13.48 6.38
C GLU A 84 0.24 12.09 6.04
N MET A 85 -0.75 11.63 6.80
CA MET A 85 -1.45 10.37 6.52
C MET A 85 -2.08 10.36 5.12
N GLU A 86 -2.75 11.44 4.74
CA GLU A 86 -3.41 11.57 3.43
C GLU A 86 -2.39 11.59 2.28
N SER A 87 -1.34 12.41 2.38
CA SER A 87 -0.29 12.47 1.36
C SER A 87 0.43 11.13 1.17
N TYR A 88 0.65 10.40 2.26
CA TYR A 88 1.25 9.08 2.20
C TYR A 88 0.33 8.04 1.56
N ARG A 89 -0.98 8.05 1.87
CA ARG A 89 -1.97 7.20 1.17
C ARG A 89 -2.03 7.51 -0.32
N ALA A 90 -2.12 8.78 -0.69
CA ALA A 90 -2.15 9.19 -2.09
C ALA A 90 -0.90 8.72 -2.87
N ALA A 91 0.28 8.80 -2.25
CA ALA A 91 1.52 8.28 -2.85
C ALA A 91 1.49 6.75 -3.04
N GLN A 92 0.99 5.99 -2.06
CA GLN A 92 0.83 4.54 -2.18
C GLN A 92 -0.17 4.16 -3.28
N ASP A 93 -1.30 4.86 -3.35
CA ASP A 93 -2.35 4.64 -4.36
C ASP A 93 -1.82 4.94 -5.77
N GLN A 94 -1.06 6.01 -5.94
CA GLN A 94 -0.42 6.34 -7.22
C GLN A 94 0.58 5.26 -7.63
N ALA A 95 1.40 4.77 -6.70
CA ALA A 95 2.35 3.69 -6.97
C ALA A 95 1.64 2.38 -7.37
N LEU A 96 0.53 2.03 -6.69
CA LEU A 96 -0.31 0.89 -7.09
C LEU A 96 -0.92 1.07 -8.47
N ALA A 97 -1.44 2.25 -8.77
CA ALA A 97 -2.06 2.55 -10.05
C ALA A 97 -1.06 2.41 -11.20
N GLN A 98 0.16 2.92 -11.03
CA GLN A 98 1.24 2.77 -12.01
C GLN A 98 1.63 1.31 -12.21
N LEU A 99 1.77 0.54 -11.13
CA LEU A 99 2.09 -0.87 -11.24
C LEU A 99 0.98 -1.67 -11.93
N ARG A 100 -0.29 -1.42 -11.59
CA ARG A 100 -1.45 -2.03 -12.25
C ARG A 100 -1.45 -1.74 -13.74
N ALA A 101 -1.29 -0.47 -14.12
CA ALA A 101 -1.23 -0.07 -15.52
C ALA A 101 -0.09 -0.79 -16.29
N GLY A 102 1.10 -0.91 -15.68
CA GLY A 102 2.22 -1.66 -16.28
C GLY A 102 1.89 -3.14 -16.46
N ARG A 103 1.31 -3.79 -15.44
CA ARG A 103 0.95 -5.21 -15.49
C ARG A 103 -0.19 -5.51 -16.45
N ASP A 104 -1.14 -4.60 -16.58
CA ASP A 104 -2.23 -4.72 -17.55
C ASP A 104 -1.68 -4.65 -18.98
N ALA A 105 -0.74 -3.73 -19.25
CA ALA A 105 -0.05 -3.65 -20.53
C ALA A 105 0.75 -4.93 -20.83
N ASP A 106 1.50 -5.46 -19.87
CA ASP A 106 2.24 -6.71 -20.02
C ASP A 106 1.30 -7.90 -20.31
N THR A 107 0.17 -7.96 -19.60
CA THR A 107 -0.83 -9.02 -19.80
C THR A 107 -1.47 -8.93 -21.17
N GLN A 108 -1.79 -7.71 -21.64
CA GLN A 108 -2.29 -7.48 -22.99
C GLN A 108 -1.29 -7.91 -24.07
N ALA A 109 -0.01 -7.56 -23.90
CA ALA A 109 1.04 -7.96 -24.82
C ALA A 109 1.20 -9.49 -24.88
N GLN A 110 1.14 -10.17 -23.72
CA GLN A 110 1.18 -11.63 -23.63
C GLN A 110 -0.04 -12.28 -24.28
N ASP A 111 -1.23 -11.74 -24.07
CA ASP A 111 -2.46 -12.23 -24.69
C ASP A 111 -2.39 -12.09 -26.23
N GLN A 112 -1.89 -10.96 -26.74
CA GLN A 112 -1.67 -10.76 -28.18
C GLN A 112 -0.63 -11.75 -28.74
N GLN A 113 0.48 -11.94 -28.02
CA GLN A 113 1.51 -12.89 -28.43
C GLN A 113 0.95 -14.32 -28.48
N ALA A 114 0.20 -14.75 -27.47
CA ALA A 114 -0.42 -16.07 -27.45
C ALA A 114 -1.45 -16.24 -28.57
N GLN A 115 -2.28 -15.23 -28.84
CA GLN A 115 -3.22 -15.25 -29.98
C GLN A 115 -2.48 -15.39 -31.31
N SER A 116 -1.39 -14.64 -31.50
CA SER A 116 -0.57 -14.74 -32.71
C SER A 116 0.06 -16.14 -32.85
N GLN A 117 0.51 -16.73 -31.74
CA GLN A 117 1.08 -18.07 -31.71
C GLN A 117 0.02 -19.14 -32.05
N LEU A 118 -1.19 -19.02 -31.51
CA LEU A 118 -2.31 -19.91 -31.82
C LEU A 118 -2.72 -19.81 -33.30
N ALA A 119 -2.74 -18.59 -33.86
CA ALA A 119 -3.03 -18.37 -35.28
C ALA A 119 -1.95 -19.01 -36.16
N GLN A 120 -0.67 -18.82 -35.83
CA GLN A 120 0.45 -19.45 -36.54
C GLN A 120 0.39 -20.97 -36.48
N MET A 121 0.11 -21.53 -35.30
CA MET A 121 -0.04 -22.99 -35.14
C MET A 121 -1.19 -23.54 -35.98
N THR A 122 -2.32 -22.83 -36.03
CA THR A 122 -3.47 -23.25 -36.83
C THR A 122 -3.15 -23.21 -38.32
N ALA A 123 -2.52 -22.12 -38.79
CA ALA A 123 -2.09 -21.98 -40.17
C ALA A 123 -1.04 -23.05 -40.57
N ALA A 124 -0.11 -23.38 -39.66
CA ALA A 124 0.87 -24.44 -39.86
C ALA A 124 0.20 -25.82 -39.95
N ALA A 125 -0.73 -26.13 -39.06
CA ALA A 125 -1.50 -27.38 -39.09
C ALA A 125 -2.30 -27.54 -40.41
N ASP A 126 -2.95 -26.47 -40.87
CA ASP A 126 -3.70 -26.48 -42.14
C ASP A 126 -2.78 -26.69 -43.34
N ALA A 127 -1.59 -26.06 -43.34
CA ALA A 127 -0.61 -26.24 -44.40
C ALA A 127 -0.03 -27.66 -44.42
N GLU A 128 0.23 -28.25 -43.26
CA GLU A 128 0.66 -29.64 -43.14
C GLU A 128 -0.41 -30.62 -43.60
N GLU A 129 -1.68 -30.42 -43.22
CA GLU A 129 -2.78 -31.29 -43.64
C GLU A 129 -2.91 -31.31 -45.17
N ARG A 130 -2.82 -30.15 -45.83
CA ARG A 130 -2.82 -30.07 -47.31
C ARG A 130 -1.68 -30.91 -47.91
N ARG A 131 -0.47 -30.76 -47.37
CA ARG A 131 0.71 -31.54 -47.83
C ARG A 131 0.52 -33.03 -47.63
N ARG A 132 -0.08 -33.46 -46.51
CA ARG A 132 -0.38 -34.87 -46.22
C ARG A 132 -1.40 -35.44 -47.19
N VAL A 133 -2.50 -34.73 -47.45
CA VAL A 133 -3.53 -35.14 -48.42
C VAL A 133 -2.92 -35.30 -49.82
N ASP A 134 -2.09 -34.35 -50.26
CA ASP A 134 -1.43 -34.43 -51.56
C ASP A 134 -0.38 -35.54 -51.65
N ALA A 135 0.33 -35.82 -50.55
CA ALA A 135 1.24 -36.95 -50.46
C ALA A 135 0.49 -38.29 -50.50
N LEU A 136 -0.61 -38.41 -49.76
CA LEU A 136 -1.48 -39.60 -49.75
C LEU A 136 -2.04 -39.87 -51.15
N ARG A 137 -2.58 -38.84 -51.84
CA ARG A 137 -3.07 -38.97 -53.23
C ARG A 137 -2.00 -39.51 -54.17
N ARG A 138 -0.77 -38.97 -54.08
CA ARG A 138 0.37 -39.44 -54.89
C ARG A 138 0.80 -40.86 -54.52
N ALA A 139 0.81 -41.21 -53.24
CA ALA A 139 1.12 -42.55 -52.77
C ALA A 139 0.11 -43.58 -53.28
N VAL A 140 -1.19 -43.31 -53.12
CA VAL A 140 -2.28 -44.15 -53.64
C VAL A 140 -2.18 -44.31 -55.15
N ALA A 141 -1.94 -43.23 -55.90
CA ALA A 141 -1.78 -43.30 -57.35
C ALA A 141 -0.59 -44.17 -57.78
N ARG A 142 0.56 -44.03 -57.11
CA ARG A 142 1.76 -44.87 -57.36
C ARG A 142 1.52 -46.34 -57.01
N THR A 143 0.89 -46.61 -55.88
CA THR A 143 0.54 -47.98 -55.46
C THR A 143 -0.40 -48.63 -56.46
N ARG A 144 -1.44 -47.91 -56.90
CA ARG A 144 -2.37 -48.41 -57.92
C ARG A 144 -1.66 -48.68 -59.26
N ALA A 145 -0.80 -47.77 -59.72
CA ALA A 145 -0.02 -47.98 -60.95
C ALA A 145 0.92 -49.18 -60.85
N GLY A 146 1.60 -49.35 -59.71
CA GLY A 146 2.53 -50.47 -59.46
C GLY A 146 1.84 -51.83 -59.30
N LEU A 147 0.63 -51.87 -58.75
CA LEU A 147 -0.18 -53.10 -58.70
C LEU A 147 -0.66 -53.49 -60.10
N GLY A 148 -1.14 -52.51 -60.88
CA GLY A 148 -1.57 -52.71 -62.26
C GLY A 148 -0.46 -53.24 -63.17
N SER A 149 0.78 -52.77 -63.00
CA SER A 149 1.92 -53.27 -63.81
C SER A 149 2.35 -54.70 -63.45
N ARG A 150 1.99 -55.20 -62.26
CA ARG A 150 2.27 -56.57 -61.81
C ARG A 150 1.15 -57.56 -62.12
N GLY A 151 0.09 -57.11 -62.81
CA GLY A 151 -1.09 -57.94 -63.10
C GLY A 151 -1.99 -58.19 -61.90
N VAL A 152 -1.72 -57.55 -60.75
CA VAL A 152 -2.56 -57.67 -59.56
C VAL A 152 -3.70 -56.66 -59.68
N GLY A 153 -4.88 -57.17 -60.02
CA GLY A 153 -6.10 -56.37 -60.12
C GLY A 153 -6.60 -55.94 -58.75
N MET A 154 -7.29 -54.79 -58.69
CA MET A 154 -8.00 -54.35 -57.48
C MET A 154 -9.09 -55.36 -57.05
N ALA A 155 -9.51 -56.25 -57.94
CA ALA A 155 -10.50 -57.30 -57.67
C ALA A 155 -9.95 -58.46 -56.80
N ASP A 156 -8.63 -58.60 -56.67
CA ASP A 156 -7.98 -59.78 -56.06
C ASP A 156 -7.87 -59.69 -54.52
N GLY A 157 -8.57 -58.73 -53.90
CA GLY A 157 -8.62 -58.45 -52.44
C GLY A 157 -7.32 -57.92 -51.83
N SER A 158 -6.17 -58.45 -52.26
CA SER A 158 -4.84 -58.11 -51.77
C SER A 158 -4.44 -56.67 -52.10
N GLY A 159 -4.83 -56.17 -53.28
CA GLY A 159 -4.57 -54.78 -53.69
C GLY A 159 -5.38 -53.76 -52.88
N GLU A 160 -6.61 -54.10 -52.53
CA GLU A 160 -7.49 -53.25 -51.72
C GLU A 160 -7.04 -53.21 -50.26
N ALA A 161 -6.59 -54.34 -49.70
CA ALA A 161 -6.03 -54.40 -48.34
C ALA A 161 -4.80 -53.49 -48.16
N ILE A 162 -3.91 -53.42 -49.17
CA ILE A 162 -2.73 -52.52 -49.13
C ILE A 162 -3.15 -51.06 -49.12
N LEU A 163 -4.13 -50.68 -49.96
CA LEU A 163 -4.62 -49.30 -50.01
C LEU A 163 -5.36 -48.92 -48.73
N LEU A 164 -6.14 -49.84 -48.16
CA LEU A 164 -6.81 -49.66 -46.88
C LEU A 164 -5.79 -49.47 -45.75
N GLY A 165 -4.72 -50.27 -45.73
CA GLY A 165 -3.62 -50.12 -44.78
C GLY A 165 -2.95 -48.75 -44.88
N LEU A 166 -2.58 -48.31 -46.09
CA LEU A 166 -1.98 -46.98 -46.32
C LEU A 166 -2.90 -45.84 -45.83
N VAL A 167 -4.20 -45.92 -46.12
CA VAL A 167 -5.18 -44.94 -45.64
C VAL A 167 -5.30 -45.00 -44.11
N GLY A 168 -5.30 -46.20 -43.53
CA GLY A 168 -5.30 -46.43 -42.09
C GLY A 168 -4.11 -45.79 -41.38
N ASP A 169 -2.89 -46.04 -41.87
CA ASP A 169 -1.65 -45.47 -41.33
C ASP A 169 -1.70 -43.93 -41.38
N THR A 170 -2.11 -43.35 -42.52
CA THR A 170 -2.24 -41.89 -42.62
C THR A 170 -3.36 -41.31 -41.74
N ALA A 171 -4.41 -42.07 -41.46
CA ALA A 171 -5.46 -41.66 -40.53
C ALA A 171 -4.95 -41.67 -39.08
N ALA A 172 -4.16 -42.67 -38.69
CA ALA A 172 -3.50 -42.73 -37.39
C ALA A 172 -2.52 -41.54 -37.22
N ASP A 173 -1.66 -41.29 -38.21
CA ASP A 173 -0.72 -40.15 -38.20
C ASP A 173 -1.44 -38.79 -38.08
N ARG A 174 -2.63 -38.66 -38.68
CA ARG A 174 -3.47 -37.47 -38.55
C ARG A 174 -4.00 -37.32 -37.13
N GLN A 175 -4.49 -38.41 -36.51
CA GLN A 175 -5.00 -38.38 -35.14
C GLN A 175 -3.91 -37.99 -34.15
N ASP A 176 -2.71 -38.55 -34.29
CA ASP A 176 -1.57 -38.25 -33.41
C ASP A 176 -1.14 -36.79 -33.55
N ALA A 177 -1.03 -36.27 -34.78
CA ALA A 177 -0.71 -34.86 -35.01
C ALA A 177 -1.76 -33.93 -34.41
N GLN A 178 -3.05 -34.23 -34.58
CA GLN A 178 -4.13 -33.46 -33.97
C GLN A 178 -4.08 -33.50 -32.44
N ALA A 179 -3.74 -34.64 -31.84
CA ALA A 179 -3.58 -34.78 -30.40
C ALA A 179 -2.42 -33.89 -29.90
N VAL A 180 -1.28 -33.92 -30.58
CA VAL A 180 -0.13 -33.07 -30.27
C VAL A 180 -0.48 -31.57 -30.37
N ASP A 181 -1.20 -31.17 -31.42
CA ASP A 181 -1.59 -29.76 -31.59
C ASP A 181 -2.63 -29.30 -30.56
N ARG A 182 -3.52 -30.20 -30.12
CA ARG A 182 -4.40 -29.91 -28.97
C ARG A 182 -3.59 -29.71 -27.69
N LEU A 183 -2.62 -30.57 -27.41
CA LEU A 183 -1.75 -30.44 -26.23
C LEU A 183 -0.96 -29.14 -26.24
N LYS A 184 -0.38 -28.76 -27.39
CA LYS A 184 0.35 -27.50 -27.53
C LYS A 184 -0.56 -26.28 -27.28
N ARG A 185 -1.78 -26.28 -27.84
CA ARG A 185 -2.76 -25.19 -27.61
C ARG A 185 -3.18 -25.11 -26.14
N GLN A 186 -3.41 -26.25 -25.50
CA GLN A 186 -3.69 -26.31 -24.07
C GLN A 186 -2.52 -25.78 -23.23
N ALA A 187 -1.29 -26.11 -23.58
CA ALA A 187 -0.11 -25.60 -22.88
C ALA A 187 0.02 -24.07 -22.99
N VAL A 188 -0.25 -23.48 -24.17
CA VAL A 188 -0.28 -22.02 -24.35
C VAL A 188 -1.35 -21.39 -23.43
N GLN A 189 -2.55 -21.96 -23.39
CA GLN A 189 -3.63 -21.46 -22.54
C GLN A 189 -3.30 -21.58 -21.04
N GLN A 190 -2.78 -22.72 -20.60
CA GLN A 190 -2.39 -22.96 -19.21
C GLN A 190 -1.30 -21.98 -18.76
N ASN A 191 -0.33 -21.68 -19.62
CA ASN A 191 0.72 -20.71 -19.34
C ASN A 191 0.14 -19.30 -19.16
N LEU A 192 -0.79 -18.86 -20.02
CA LEU A 192 -1.48 -17.58 -19.86
C LEU A 192 -2.26 -17.52 -18.54
N ASP A 193 -3.02 -18.56 -18.23
CA ASP A 193 -3.81 -18.61 -17.01
C ASP A 193 -2.92 -18.58 -15.75
N ALA A 194 -1.79 -19.28 -15.78
CA ALA A 194 -0.81 -19.26 -14.69
C ALA A 194 -0.19 -17.87 -14.50
N LEU A 195 0.15 -17.18 -15.59
CA LEU A 195 0.68 -15.81 -15.56
C LEU A 195 -0.36 -14.84 -14.97
N LYS A 196 -1.62 -14.94 -15.39
CA LYS A 196 -2.72 -14.11 -14.85
C LYS A 196 -2.92 -14.34 -13.35
N ARG A 197 -2.93 -15.59 -12.90
CA ARG A 197 -3.02 -15.91 -11.46
C ARG A 197 -1.85 -15.36 -10.66
N ARG A 198 -0.62 -15.47 -11.19
CA ARG A 198 0.57 -14.91 -10.55
C ARG A 198 0.48 -13.39 -10.46
N ASN A 199 0.07 -12.70 -11.53
CA ASN A 199 -0.11 -11.24 -11.50
C ASN A 199 -1.14 -10.81 -10.44
N LEU A 200 -2.26 -11.54 -10.30
CA LEU A 200 -3.26 -11.26 -9.26
C LEU A 200 -2.71 -11.49 -7.85
N LEU A 201 -1.95 -12.57 -7.65
CA LEU A 201 -1.31 -12.86 -6.36
C LEU A 201 -0.28 -11.79 -5.98
N ASP A 202 0.58 -11.39 -6.92
CA ASP A 202 1.59 -10.35 -6.70
C ASP A 202 0.93 -9.01 -6.33
N LEU A 203 -0.20 -8.66 -6.98
CA LEU A 203 -0.98 -7.46 -6.66
C LEU A 203 -1.59 -7.52 -5.26
N ALA A 204 -2.12 -8.68 -4.85
CA ALA A 204 -2.66 -8.86 -3.51
C ALA A 204 -1.56 -8.73 -2.43
N GLN A 205 -0.42 -9.38 -2.65
CA GLN A 205 0.72 -9.31 -1.72
C GLN A 205 1.28 -7.89 -1.58
N LEU A 206 1.31 -7.11 -2.66
CA LEU A 206 1.73 -5.71 -2.58
C LEU A 206 0.74 -4.85 -1.79
N ALA A 207 -0.56 -5.02 -2.00
CA ALA A 207 -1.59 -4.30 -1.26
C ALA A 207 -1.51 -4.61 0.25
N ASP A 208 -1.27 -5.87 0.60
CA ASP A 208 -1.06 -6.28 2.00
C ASP A 208 0.21 -5.65 2.60
N ARG A 209 1.33 -5.63 1.86
CA ARG A 209 2.56 -4.97 2.32
C ARG A 209 2.34 -3.49 2.56
N GLN A 210 1.68 -2.78 1.64
CA GLN A 210 1.39 -1.35 1.79
C GLN A 210 0.48 -1.07 2.98
N ARG A 211 -0.51 -1.93 3.23
CA ARG A 211 -1.37 -1.85 4.41
C ARG A 211 -0.55 -2.02 5.70
N LEU A 212 0.36 -2.98 5.76
CA LEU A 212 1.23 -3.19 6.92
C LEU A 212 2.19 -2.02 7.13
N GLU A 213 2.78 -1.49 6.06
CA GLU A 213 3.63 -0.30 6.11
C GLU A 213 2.85 0.91 6.61
N PHE A 214 1.63 1.13 6.13
CA PHE A 214 0.74 2.19 6.61
C PHE A 214 0.43 2.03 8.10
N MET A 215 0.11 0.81 8.54
CA MET A 215 -0.13 0.54 9.96
C MET A 215 1.10 0.84 10.80
N SER A 216 2.28 0.34 10.41
CA SER A 216 3.53 0.53 11.16
C SER A 216 3.99 1.99 11.27
N LYS A 217 3.60 2.85 10.31
CA LYS A 217 4.02 4.25 10.27
C LYS A 217 3.13 5.14 11.16
N PHE A 218 1.85 4.83 11.27
CA PHE A 218 0.86 5.72 11.89
C PHE A 218 0.15 5.15 13.13
N PHE A 219 0.31 3.85 13.43
CA PHE A 219 -0.26 3.18 14.60
C PHE A 219 0.83 2.45 15.38
#